data_AF-A0A670JLT2-F1
#
_entry.id   AF-A0A670JLT2-F1
#
_cell.length_a   1.000
_cell.length_b   1.000
_cell.length_c   1.000
_cell.angle_alpha   90.00
_cell.angle_beta   90.00
_cell.angle_gamma   90.00
#
_symmetry.space_group_name_H-M   'P 1'
#
loop_
_entity.id
_entity.type
_entity.pdbx_description
1 polymer ?
#
loop_
_entity_poly.entity_id
_entity_poly.type
_entity_poly.pdbx_seq_one_letter_code
_entity_poly.pdbx_strand_id
1 'polypeptide(L)'
;GYHSLRQLVKLSKLEVPQEIKDVIEPIKDNDAAIRNYGIELAVTMCRELLDSGLVHGLHFYTLNREVATVEVLKHLGLWKEDPRRSLPWAVSAHPKRRVEDVRPIFWASRPKSYIYRTQEWDEFPNGRWGNSSSPAFGELKDYYLFYLKSKSPRDELLKMWGEELTSEESVFEVFRCYIAGEPNKEGHKVTCLPWNDEPLAPETNLMKEELAKVNRRGILTINSQPNINGKPSTDPIVGWGPDGGYVFQKAYLEFFTSSENVRALQTVLKNYGQRVNYHIVNVKGENITNAHEMQPNAVTWGIFPGREIIQPTVVDPVSFMYWKDEAFALWIEQWAKLYEEESPSRMILQYMHDNYYLVNLVDNDFPLDSCLWQVLEDMHTLLNC
;
A
#
# COMPACT_ATOMS: atom_id res chain seq x y z
N GLY A 1 -12.57 -29.08 -14.25
CA GLY A 1 -12.46 -29.35 -15.70
C GLY A 1 -11.96 -30.76 -15.94
N TYR A 2 -12.16 -31.28 -17.15
CA TYR A 2 -11.90 -32.69 -17.47
C TYR A 2 -10.41 -33.08 -17.32
N HIS A 3 -9.48 -32.17 -17.64
CA HIS A 3 -8.05 -32.38 -17.43
C HIS A 3 -7.67 -32.55 -15.95
N SER A 4 -8.34 -31.83 -15.04
CA SER A 4 -8.10 -31.92 -13.59
C SER A 4 -8.41 -33.31 -13.04
N LEU A 5 -9.44 -33.98 -13.58
CA LEU A 5 -9.79 -35.35 -13.20
C LEU A 5 -8.66 -36.33 -13.52
N ARG A 6 -8.05 -36.20 -14.72
CA ARG A 6 -6.88 -37.00 -15.11
C ARG A 6 -5.65 -36.72 -14.24
N GLN A 7 -5.43 -35.46 -13.86
CA GLN A 7 -4.34 -35.10 -12.94
C GLN A 7 -4.55 -35.73 -11.55
N LEU A 8 -5.79 -35.73 -11.04
CA LEU A 8 -6.12 -36.30 -9.74
C LEU A 8 -5.90 -37.81 -9.70
N VAL A 9 -6.29 -38.55 -10.75
CA VAL A 9 -5.98 -39.99 -10.88
C VAL A 9 -4.47 -40.24 -10.87
N LYS A 10 -3.71 -39.43 -11.61
CA LYS A 10 -2.24 -39.56 -11.63
C LYS A 10 -1.60 -39.29 -10.28
N LEU A 11 -2.11 -38.33 -9.52
CA LEU A 11 -1.60 -37.94 -8.20
C LEU A 11 -1.98 -38.94 -7.11
N SER A 12 -3.24 -39.36 -7.07
CA SER A 12 -3.79 -40.24 -6.04
C SER A 12 -3.50 -41.73 -6.26
N LYS A 13 -3.25 -42.14 -7.51
CA LYS A 13 -3.20 -43.55 -7.94
C LYS A 13 -4.50 -44.32 -7.68
N LEU A 14 -5.61 -43.61 -7.48
CA LEU A 14 -6.94 -44.19 -7.30
C LEU A 14 -7.75 -44.09 -8.58
N GLU A 15 -8.74 -44.97 -8.69
CA GLU A 15 -9.71 -44.92 -9.78
C GLU A 15 -10.88 -43.99 -9.43
N VAL A 16 -11.35 -43.22 -10.42
CA VAL A 16 -12.56 -42.42 -10.26
C VAL A 16 -13.78 -43.35 -10.26
N PRO A 17 -14.68 -43.24 -9.26
CA PRO A 17 -15.93 -43.99 -9.22
C PRO A 17 -16.75 -43.88 -10.51
N GLN A 18 -17.41 -44.96 -10.92
CA GLN A 18 -18.16 -45.00 -12.18
C GLN A 18 -19.30 -43.97 -12.21
N GLU A 19 -19.98 -43.78 -11.08
CA GLU A 19 -21.05 -42.78 -10.91
C GLU A 19 -20.59 -41.36 -11.28
N ILE A 20 -19.37 -40.99 -10.89
CA ILE A 20 -18.78 -39.68 -11.24
C ILE A 20 -18.43 -39.62 -12.72
N LYS A 21 -17.89 -40.70 -13.30
CA LYS A 21 -17.55 -40.77 -14.73
C LYS A 21 -18.79 -40.62 -15.60
N ASP A 22 -19.88 -41.31 -15.24
CA ASP A 22 -21.13 -41.31 -16.00
C ASP A 22 -21.77 -39.91 -16.07
N VAL A 23 -21.60 -39.10 -15.01
CA VAL A 23 -22.05 -37.69 -15.01
C VAL A 23 -21.11 -36.78 -15.80
N ILE A 24 -19.78 -37.02 -15.73
CA ILE A 24 -18.79 -36.16 -16.37
C ILE A 24 -18.66 -36.40 -17.88
N GLU A 25 -18.76 -37.64 -18.37
CA GLU A 25 -18.57 -37.96 -19.80
C GLU A 25 -19.51 -37.20 -20.74
N PRO A 26 -20.82 -37.04 -20.45
CA PRO A 26 -21.73 -36.23 -21.26
C PRO A 26 -21.37 -34.74 -21.33
N ILE A 27 -20.68 -34.22 -20.31
CA ILE A 27 -20.29 -32.81 -20.19
C ILE A 27 -18.78 -32.59 -20.34
N LYS A 28 -18.04 -33.58 -20.88
CA LYS A 28 -16.57 -33.60 -20.93
C LYS A 28 -15.94 -32.37 -21.59
N ASP A 29 -16.65 -31.77 -22.55
CA ASP A 29 -16.21 -30.60 -23.31
C ASP A 29 -16.71 -29.27 -22.70
N ASN A 30 -17.43 -29.31 -21.57
CA ASN A 30 -17.93 -28.14 -20.84
C ASN A 30 -17.28 -28.05 -19.45
N ASP A 31 -16.10 -27.42 -19.41
CA ASP A 31 -15.32 -27.27 -18.18
C ASP A 31 -16.05 -26.51 -17.05
N ALA A 32 -16.95 -25.59 -17.41
CA ALA A 32 -17.76 -24.86 -16.44
C ALA A 32 -18.79 -25.77 -15.76
N ALA A 33 -19.51 -26.59 -16.54
CA ALA A 33 -20.45 -27.57 -16.01
C ALA A 33 -19.75 -28.59 -15.11
N ILE A 34 -18.58 -29.10 -15.52
CA ILE A 34 -17.78 -30.04 -14.70
C ILE A 34 -17.36 -29.38 -13.38
N ARG A 35 -16.99 -28.10 -13.40
CA ARG A 35 -16.59 -27.38 -12.18
C ARG A 35 -17.77 -27.25 -11.22
N ASN A 36 -18.95 -26.87 -11.71
CA ASN A 36 -20.14 -26.71 -10.87
C ASN A 36 -20.54 -28.03 -10.21
N TYR A 37 -20.56 -29.13 -10.98
CA TYR A 37 -20.78 -30.47 -10.44
C TYR A 37 -19.73 -30.85 -9.37
N GLY A 38 -18.45 -30.57 -9.62
CA GLY A 38 -17.38 -30.82 -8.66
C GLY A 38 -17.53 -30.02 -7.35
N ILE A 39 -18.03 -28.78 -7.43
CA ILE A 39 -18.33 -27.95 -6.26
C ILE A 39 -19.48 -28.55 -5.46
N GLU A 40 -20.59 -28.93 -6.09
CA GLU A 40 -21.74 -29.55 -5.42
C GLU A 40 -21.36 -30.87 -4.73
N LEU A 41 -20.60 -31.72 -5.42
CA LEU A 41 -20.10 -32.97 -4.88
C LEU A 41 -19.19 -32.72 -3.66
N ALA A 42 -18.25 -31.77 -3.77
CA ALA A 42 -17.34 -31.43 -2.67
C ALA A 42 -18.09 -30.85 -1.47
N VAL A 43 -19.05 -29.96 -1.68
CA VAL A 43 -19.88 -29.36 -0.63
C VAL A 43 -20.67 -30.44 0.12
N THR A 44 -21.32 -31.35 -0.61
CA THR A 44 -22.12 -32.43 -0.02
C THR A 44 -21.26 -33.32 0.88
N MET A 45 -20.15 -33.82 0.33
CA MET A 45 -19.22 -34.67 1.08
C MET A 45 -18.60 -33.94 2.28
N CYS A 46 -18.20 -32.67 2.12
CA CYS A 46 -17.63 -31.89 3.23
C CYS A 46 -18.65 -31.64 4.35
N ARG A 47 -19.93 -31.41 4.03
CA ARG A 47 -21.00 -31.28 5.04
C ARG A 47 -21.16 -32.56 5.83
N GLU A 48 -21.27 -33.70 5.15
CA GLU A 48 -21.37 -35.01 5.83
C GLU A 48 -20.17 -35.27 6.77
N LEU A 49 -18.96 -34.93 6.33
CA LEU A 49 -17.75 -35.07 7.14
C LEU A 49 -17.77 -34.15 8.38
N LEU A 50 -18.15 -32.88 8.21
CA LEU A 50 -18.23 -31.91 9.31
C LEU A 50 -19.35 -32.28 10.30
N ASP A 51 -20.51 -32.68 9.80
CA ASP A 51 -21.68 -33.07 10.60
C ASP A 51 -21.44 -34.36 11.40
N SER A 52 -20.48 -35.19 10.99
CA SER A 52 -20.08 -36.39 11.74
C SER A 52 -19.51 -36.10 13.13
N GLY A 53 -18.97 -34.90 13.35
CA GLY A 53 -18.27 -34.51 14.58
C GLY A 53 -16.90 -35.18 14.79
N LEU A 54 -16.45 -36.06 13.89
CA LEU A 54 -15.14 -36.73 13.97
C LEU A 54 -14.02 -35.94 13.28
N VAL A 55 -14.38 -35.04 12.35
CA VAL A 55 -13.46 -34.25 11.54
C VAL A 55 -13.38 -32.82 12.09
N HIS A 56 -12.16 -32.34 12.33
CA HIS A 56 -11.90 -31.03 12.93
C HIS A 56 -11.46 -29.96 11.92
N GLY A 57 -11.33 -30.32 10.65
CA GLY A 57 -10.90 -29.41 9.59
C GLY A 57 -10.87 -30.08 8.22
N LEU A 58 -10.76 -29.26 7.18
CA LEU A 58 -10.75 -29.70 5.78
C LEU A 58 -9.45 -29.25 5.11
N HIS A 59 -8.83 -30.16 4.35
CA HIS A 59 -7.65 -29.86 3.54
C HIS A 59 -8.01 -29.92 2.06
N PHE A 60 -7.95 -28.78 1.37
CA PHE A 60 -8.30 -28.66 -0.05
C PHE A 60 -7.05 -28.66 -0.95
N TYR A 61 -7.05 -29.53 -1.97
CA TYR A 61 -6.04 -29.51 -3.03
C TYR A 61 -6.43 -28.49 -4.11
N THR A 62 -5.86 -27.28 -4.02
CA THR A 62 -6.26 -26.15 -4.88
C THR A 62 -5.73 -26.24 -6.31
N LEU A 63 -4.65 -27.00 -6.54
CA LEU A 63 -3.97 -27.09 -7.84
C LEU A 63 -3.62 -25.70 -8.43
N ASN A 64 -3.22 -24.75 -7.57
CA ASN A 64 -2.95 -23.35 -7.93
C ASN A 64 -4.15 -22.64 -8.61
N ARG A 65 -5.38 -23.04 -8.28
CA ARG A 65 -6.62 -22.42 -8.74
C ARG A 65 -7.49 -22.03 -7.55
N GLU A 66 -8.06 -20.84 -7.63
CA GLU A 66 -8.80 -20.23 -6.52
C GLU A 66 -10.31 -20.51 -6.58
N VAL A 67 -10.95 -20.24 -7.73
CA VAL A 67 -12.41 -20.11 -7.89
C VAL A 67 -13.21 -21.24 -7.23
N ALA A 68 -12.92 -22.50 -7.55
CA ALA A 68 -13.72 -23.62 -7.05
C ALA A 68 -13.58 -23.83 -5.53
N THR A 69 -12.38 -23.67 -4.99
CA THR A 69 -12.14 -23.86 -3.55
C THR A 69 -12.83 -22.77 -2.73
N VAL A 70 -12.79 -21.52 -3.19
CA VAL A 70 -13.48 -20.40 -2.55
C VAL A 70 -14.98 -20.61 -2.55
N GLU A 71 -15.56 -21.03 -3.67
CA GLU A 71 -17.00 -21.28 -3.78
C GLU A 71 -17.47 -22.40 -2.83
N VAL A 72 -16.71 -23.49 -2.72
CA VAL A 72 -16.98 -24.55 -1.74
C VAL A 72 -16.93 -23.99 -0.31
N LEU A 73 -15.89 -23.23 0.06
CA LEU A 73 -15.77 -22.66 1.40
C LEU A 73 -16.92 -21.69 1.73
N LYS A 74 -17.38 -20.89 0.76
CA LYS A 74 -18.57 -20.03 0.91
C LYS A 74 -19.84 -20.84 1.14
N HIS A 75 -20.08 -21.89 0.36
CA HIS A 75 -21.25 -22.78 0.54
C HIS A 75 -21.23 -23.56 1.85
N LEU A 76 -20.04 -23.81 2.42
CA LEU A 76 -19.87 -24.43 3.73
C LEU A 76 -19.99 -23.42 4.89
N GLY A 77 -20.10 -22.12 4.62
CA GLY A 77 -20.10 -21.08 5.66
C GLY A 77 -18.74 -20.93 6.37
N LEU A 78 -17.66 -21.43 5.77
CA LEU A 78 -16.30 -21.39 6.32
C LEU A 78 -15.44 -20.28 5.72
N TRP A 79 -15.97 -19.54 4.74
CA TRP A 79 -15.31 -18.38 4.14
C TRP A 79 -15.72 -17.10 4.85
N LYS A 80 -14.73 -16.31 5.30
CA LYS A 80 -14.96 -14.98 5.85
C LYS A 80 -14.62 -13.94 4.79
N GLU A 81 -15.63 -13.28 4.22
CA GLU A 81 -15.45 -12.35 3.09
C GLU A 81 -14.68 -11.08 3.48
N ASP A 82 -15.06 -10.43 4.58
CA ASP A 82 -14.41 -9.23 5.07
C ASP A 82 -13.77 -9.47 6.45
N PRO A 83 -12.59 -10.11 6.50
CA PRO A 83 -11.87 -10.26 7.74
C PRO A 83 -11.42 -8.89 8.24
N ARG A 84 -11.90 -8.50 9.42
CA ARG A 84 -11.41 -7.32 10.14
C ARG A 84 -9.89 -7.35 10.24
N ARG A 85 -9.25 -6.25 9.88
CA ARG A 85 -7.81 -6.06 9.99
C ARG A 85 -7.43 -5.90 11.47
N SER A 86 -6.42 -6.63 11.93
CA SER A 86 -5.93 -6.53 13.31
C SER A 86 -5.18 -5.23 13.57
N LEU A 87 -4.45 -4.73 12.57
CA LEU A 87 -3.70 -3.48 12.54
C LEU A 87 -3.92 -2.81 11.16
N PRO A 88 -3.56 -1.52 10.98
CA PRO A 88 -3.63 -0.86 9.67
C PRO A 88 -2.77 -1.52 8.58
N TRP A 89 -1.83 -2.40 8.96
CA TRP A 89 -0.95 -3.15 8.07
C TRP A 89 -0.95 -4.65 8.39
N ALA A 90 -0.57 -5.48 7.41
CA ALA A 90 -0.54 -6.93 7.55
C ALA A 90 0.59 -7.41 8.47
N VAL A 91 0.24 -8.25 9.45
CA VAL A 91 1.18 -8.81 10.43
C VAL A 91 2.04 -9.90 9.77
N SER A 92 3.34 -9.90 10.08
CA SER A 92 4.25 -10.96 9.60
C SER A 92 4.02 -12.26 10.37
N ALA A 93 4.01 -13.39 9.68
CA ALA A 93 3.94 -14.72 10.31
C ALA A 93 5.29 -15.19 10.90
N HIS A 94 6.38 -14.43 10.70
CA HIS A 94 7.71 -14.83 11.16
C HIS A 94 7.80 -14.83 12.70
N PRO A 95 8.29 -15.90 13.36
CA PRO A 95 8.30 -15.99 14.82
C PRO A 95 9.01 -14.85 15.55
N LYS A 96 10.10 -14.29 14.98
CA LYS A 96 10.81 -13.14 15.58
C LYS A 96 9.99 -11.85 15.62
N ARG A 97 8.97 -11.70 14.76
CA ARG A 97 8.16 -10.48 14.60
C ARG A 97 6.83 -10.53 15.35
N ARG A 98 6.61 -11.53 16.20
CA ARG A 98 5.33 -11.73 16.90
C ARG A 98 4.90 -10.55 17.76
N VAL A 99 5.86 -9.77 18.25
CA VAL A 99 5.63 -8.62 19.13
C VAL A 99 5.60 -7.28 18.39
N GLU A 100 5.86 -7.29 17.08
CA GLU A 100 5.89 -6.09 16.24
C GLU A 100 4.48 -5.53 16.10
N ASP A 101 4.25 -4.33 16.62
CA ASP A 101 2.94 -3.68 16.58
C ASP A 101 2.97 -2.20 16.17
N VAL A 102 4.14 -1.63 15.88
CA VAL A 102 4.32 -0.24 15.43
C VAL A 102 5.34 -0.12 14.30
N ARG A 103 5.01 0.68 13.27
CA ARG A 103 5.85 0.93 12.09
C ARG A 103 5.86 2.41 11.65
N PRO A 104 6.92 2.88 10.96
CA PRO A 104 6.89 4.14 10.25
C PRO A 104 5.92 4.08 9.06
N ILE A 105 5.18 5.16 8.81
CA ILE A 105 4.16 5.22 7.75
C ILE A 105 4.71 5.10 6.32
N PHE A 106 6.00 5.40 6.13
CA PHE A 106 6.62 5.59 4.81
C PHE A 106 6.54 4.35 3.89
N TRP A 107 6.56 3.14 4.46
CA TRP A 107 6.46 1.89 3.71
C TRP A 107 5.06 1.30 3.64
N ALA A 108 4.00 2.08 3.90
CA ALA A 108 2.61 1.60 3.88
C ALA A 108 2.25 0.88 2.56
N SER A 109 2.65 1.44 1.41
CA SER A 109 2.44 0.83 0.09
C SER A 109 3.52 -0.17 -0.32
N ARG A 110 4.60 -0.31 0.47
CA ARG A 110 5.76 -1.16 0.16
C ARG A 110 6.14 -2.08 1.34
N PRO A 111 5.19 -2.85 1.91
CA PRO A 111 5.43 -3.64 3.12
C PRO A 111 6.52 -4.72 2.93
N LYS A 112 6.67 -5.26 1.72
CA LYS A 112 7.73 -6.24 1.41
C LYS A 112 9.13 -5.64 1.52
N SER A 113 9.30 -4.40 1.06
CA SER A 113 10.56 -3.66 1.21
C SER A 113 10.88 -3.46 2.69
N TYR A 114 9.90 -2.99 3.48
CA TYR A 114 10.08 -2.81 4.93
C TYR A 114 10.54 -4.11 5.62
N ILE A 115 9.87 -5.23 5.33
CA ILE A 115 10.23 -6.53 5.91
C ILE A 115 11.66 -6.93 5.54
N TYR A 116 12.06 -6.74 4.27
CA TYR A 116 13.42 -7.02 3.82
C TYR A 116 14.45 -6.13 4.53
N ARG A 117 14.21 -4.82 4.61
CA ARG A 117 15.15 -3.86 5.22
C ARG A 117 15.30 -4.02 6.72
N THR A 118 14.36 -4.68 7.38
CA THR A 118 14.36 -4.92 8.83
C THR A 118 14.54 -6.40 9.17
N GLN A 119 14.87 -7.28 8.20
CA GLN A 119 14.95 -8.73 8.43
C GLN A 119 16.09 -9.15 9.37
N GLU A 120 17.17 -8.34 9.40
CA GLU A 120 18.35 -8.57 10.23
C GLU A 120 18.24 -7.98 11.64
N TRP A 121 17.08 -7.39 11.99
CA TRP A 121 16.87 -6.89 13.35
C TRP A 121 16.70 -8.05 14.34
N ASP A 122 17.35 -7.91 15.50
CA ASP A 122 17.23 -8.88 16.59
C ASP A 122 15.89 -8.76 17.34
N GLU A 123 15.46 -7.52 17.59
CA GLU A 123 14.21 -7.17 18.27
C GLU A 123 13.36 -6.23 17.42
N PHE A 124 12.04 -6.31 17.60
CA PHE A 124 11.08 -5.49 16.86
C PHE A 124 10.29 -4.58 17.80
N PRO A 125 9.99 -3.33 17.40
CA PRO A 125 9.28 -2.37 18.24
C PRO A 125 7.91 -2.87 18.71
N ASN A 126 7.66 -2.67 20.01
CA ASN A 126 6.41 -3.01 20.70
C ASN A 126 5.91 -1.80 21.50
N GLY A 127 4.64 -1.44 21.34
CA GLY A 127 3.97 -0.33 22.01
C GLY A 127 4.39 1.04 21.48
N ARG A 128 5.63 1.46 21.74
CA ARG A 128 6.17 2.74 21.24
C ARG A 128 7.30 2.51 20.26
N TRP A 129 7.32 3.30 19.19
CA TRP A 129 8.51 3.39 18.36
C TRP A 129 9.61 4.05 19.20
N GLY A 130 10.60 3.23 19.61
CA GLY A 130 11.69 3.64 20.47
C GLY A 130 12.69 4.54 19.74
N ASN A 131 13.84 4.78 20.38
CA ASN A 131 14.92 5.53 19.75
C ASN A 131 15.48 4.70 18.58
N SER A 132 15.16 5.09 17.34
CA SER A 132 15.49 4.39 16.08
C SER A 132 17.00 4.25 15.81
N SER A 133 17.83 4.62 16.77
CA SER A 133 19.29 4.65 16.70
C SER A 133 19.94 3.28 16.93
N SER A 134 19.19 2.25 17.35
CA SER A 134 19.77 1.00 17.87
C SER A 134 19.76 -0.22 16.93
N PRO A 135 19.02 -0.22 15.82
CA PRO A 135 19.51 -0.93 14.60
C PRO A 135 19.19 -0.17 13.29
N ALA A 136 20.21 0.08 12.47
CA ALA A 136 20.05 0.74 11.18
C ALA A 136 19.20 -0.11 10.20
N PHE A 137 18.36 0.53 9.40
CA PHE A 137 17.72 -0.13 8.26
C PHE A 137 18.80 -0.67 7.31
N GLY A 138 18.59 -1.85 6.74
CA GLY A 138 19.49 -2.40 5.73
C GLY A 138 19.66 -1.44 4.53
N GLU A 139 20.88 -1.35 4.02
CA GLU A 139 21.24 -0.58 2.83
C GLU A 139 20.61 -1.17 1.56
N LEU A 140 20.43 -0.31 0.56
CA LEU A 140 19.98 -0.67 -0.79
C LEU A 140 21.12 -1.35 -1.56
N LYS A 141 21.33 -2.66 -1.35
CA LYS A 141 22.29 -3.48 -2.12
C LYS A 141 21.65 -4.06 -3.40
N ASP A 142 22.43 -4.63 -4.32
CA ASP A 142 21.93 -5.14 -5.62
C ASP A 142 20.75 -6.13 -5.55
N TYR A 143 20.66 -6.98 -4.51
CA TYR A 143 19.51 -7.86 -4.28
C TYR A 143 18.20 -7.11 -4.03
N TYR A 144 18.29 -5.85 -3.61
CA TYR A 144 17.16 -4.94 -3.41
C TYR A 144 16.47 -4.54 -4.71
N LEU A 145 17.18 -4.58 -5.85
CA LEU A 145 16.63 -4.25 -7.16
C LEU A 145 15.39 -5.10 -7.50
N PHE A 146 15.30 -6.33 -6.96
CA PHE A 146 14.10 -7.14 -7.12
C PHE A 146 12.86 -6.49 -6.50
N TYR A 147 13.00 -5.88 -5.31
CA TYR A 147 11.91 -5.17 -4.66
C TYR A 147 11.60 -3.82 -5.32
N LEU A 148 12.57 -3.24 -6.05
CA LEU A 148 12.37 -2.02 -6.83
C LEU A 148 11.71 -2.27 -8.20
N LYS A 149 11.54 -3.52 -8.66
CA LYS A 149 10.85 -3.80 -9.92
C LYS A 149 9.33 -3.78 -9.75
N SER A 150 8.64 -3.12 -10.68
CA SER A 150 7.18 -3.20 -10.76
C SER A 150 6.75 -4.61 -11.19
N LYS A 151 5.51 -4.96 -10.84
CA LYS A 151 4.86 -6.20 -11.30
C LYS A 151 4.41 -6.09 -12.76
N SER A 152 4.15 -4.88 -13.24
CA SER A 152 3.64 -4.64 -14.59
C SER A 152 4.75 -4.73 -15.63
N PRO A 153 4.46 -5.28 -16.82
CA PRO A 153 5.42 -5.32 -17.91
C PRO A 153 5.70 -3.91 -18.44
N ARG A 154 6.89 -3.76 -19.02
CA ARG A 154 7.40 -2.49 -19.55
C ARG A 154 6.41 -1.76 -20.47
N ASP A 155 5.78 -2.49 -21.39
CA ASP A 155 4.88 -1.90 -22.39
C ASP A 155 3.58 -1.35 -21.78
N GLU A 156 3.10 -1.97 -20.70
CA GLU A 156 1.94 -1.45 -19.95
C GLU A 156 2.30 -0.18 -19.20
N LEU A 157 3.48 -0.15 -18.57
CA LEU A 157 3.97 1.05 -17.87
C LEU A 157 4.13 2.24 -18.82
N LEU A 158 4.69 2.02 -20.02
CA LEU A 158 4.80 3.07 -21.04
C LEU A 158 3.43 3.62 -21.46
N LYS A 159 2.43 2.76 -21.68
CA LYS A 159 1.07 3.20 -22.04
C LYS A 159 0.39 4.01 -20.94
N MET A 160 0.65 3.67 -19.67
CA MET A 160 0.09 4.39 -18.53
C MET A 160 0.80 5.71 -18.27
N TRP A 161 2.13 5.68 -18.23
CA TRP A 161 2.97 6.79 -17.78
C TRP A 161 3.46 7.70 -18.91
N GLY A 162 3.20 7.33 -20.17
CA GLY A 162 3.56 8.07 -21.37
C GLY A 162 4.75 7.45 -22.10
N GLU A 163 4.59 7.21 -23.40
CA GLU A 163 5.67 6.76 -24.28
C GLU A 163 6.74 7.84 -24.48
N GLU A 164 6.33 9.10 -24.41
CA GLU A 164 7.20 10.28 -24.42
C GLU A 164 6.72 11.31 -23.38
N LEU A 165 7.67 11.97 -22.70
CA LEU A 165 7.40 13.06 -21.78
C LEU A 165 7.95 14.36 -22.38
N THR A 166 7.13 15.40 -22.44
CA THR A 166 7.51 16.69 -23.06
C THR A 166 7.90 17.76 -22.04
N SER A 167 7.46 17.61 -20.79
CA SER A 167 7.67 18.54 -19.69
C SER A 167 7.40 17.88 -18.34
N GLU A 168 7.74 18.55 -17.24
CA GLU A 168 7.37 18.12 -15.88
C GLU A 168 5.84 17.97 -15.72
N GLU A 169 5.05 18.81 -16.38
CA GLU A 169 3.58 18.70 -16.39
C GLU A 169 3.08 17.35 -16.95
N SER A 170 3.85 16.72 -17.84
CA SER A 170 3.52 15.36 -18.32
C SER A 170 3.54 14.35 -17.16
N VAL A 171 4.48 14.51 -16.23
CA VAL A 171 4.57 13.69 -15.02
C VAL A 171 3.43 14.03 -14.06
N PHE A 172 3.11 15.32 -13.89
CA PHE A 172 2.03 15.77 -12.98
C PHE A 172 0.69 15.15 -13.39
N GLU A 173 0.41 15.07 -14.69
CA GLU A 173 -0.81 14.48 -15.22
C GLU A 173 -0.90 12.97 -14.93
N VAL A 174 0.21 12.24 -14.90
CA VAL A 174 0.22 10.80 -14.55
C VAL A 174 -0.20 10.59 -13.10
N PHE A 175 0.33 11.38 -12.18
CA PHE A 175 -0.09 11.35 -10.77
C PHE A 175 -1.57 11.71 -10.61
N ARG A 176 -2.03 12.75 -11.33
CA ARG A 176 -3.44 13.14 -11.34
C ARG A 176 -4.34 12.01 -11.87
N CYS A 177 -3.97 11.37 -12.97
CA CYS A 177 -4.73 10.25 -13.55
C CYS A 177 -4.82 9.06 -12.58
N TYR A 178 -3.72 8.73 -11.89
CA TYR A 178 -3.71 7.67 -10.88
C TYR A 178 -4.71 7.95 -9.75
N ILE A 179 -4.67 9.18 -9.18
CA ILE A 179 -5.57 9.57 -8.10
C ILE A 179 -7.02 9.67 -8.58
N ALA A 180 -7.26 10.30 -9.74
CA ALA A 180 -8.59 10.52 -10.28
C ALA A 180 -9.25 9.21 -10.77
N GLY A 181 -8.46 8.21 -11.15
CA GLY A 181 -8.94 6.97 -11.78
C GLY A 181 -9.47 7.18 -13.21
N GLU A 182 -9.13 8.32 -13.81
CA GLU A 182 -9.50 8.68 -15.17
C GLU A 182 -8.47 8.13 -16.18
N PRO A 183 -8.89 7.82 -17.42
CA PRO A 183 -7.96 7.50 -18.48
C PRO A 183 -7.04 8.69 -18.80
N ASN A 184 -5.79 8.39 -19.16
CA ASN A 184 -4.88 9.37 -19.73
C ASN A 184 -5.33 9.78 -21.16
N LYS A 185 -4.57 10.67 -21.78
CA LYS A 185 -4.82 11.22 -23.12
C LYS A 185 -5.03 10.14 -24.20
N GLU A 186 -4.36 8.99 -24.04
CA GLU A 186 -4.38 7.85 -24.94
C GLU A 186 -5.45 6.80 -24.57
N GLY A 187 -6.32 7.10 -23.60
CA GLY A 187 -7.41 6.21 -23.18
C GLY A 187 -7.01 5.11 -22.20
N HIS A 188 -5.79 5.11 -21.65
CA HIS A 188 -5.32 4.11 -20.70
C HIS A 188 -5.45 4.61 -19.26
N LYS A 189 -6.04 3.78 -18.37
CA LYS A 189 -6.09 4.11 -16.93
C LYS A 189 -4.73 3.86 -16.28
N VAL A 190 -4.28 4.81 -15.47
CA VAL A 190 -3.06 4.65 -14.66
C VAL A 190 -3.42 3.85 -13.41
N THR A 191 -2.95 2.60 -13.33
CA THR A 191 -3.30 1.68 -12.22
C THR A 191 -2.24 1.61 -11.13
N CYS A 192 -1.03 2.11 -11.40
CA CYS A 192 0.07 2.15 -10.45
C CYS A 192 1.00 3.35 -10.70
N LEU A 193 1.80 3.66 -9.69
CA LEU A 193 2.94 4.57 -9.71
C LEU A 193 4.18 3.85 -9.16
N PRO A 194 5.41 4.36 -9.35
CA PRO A 194 6.61 3.73 -8.79
C PRO A 194 6.55 3.44 -7.29
N TRP A 195 5.85 4.27 -6.52
CA TRP A 195 5.69 4.13 -5.07
C TRP A 195 4.47 3.29 -4.67
N ASN A 196 3.52 3.07 -5.59
CA ASN A 196 2.22 2.45 -5.30
C ASN A 196 1.85 1.45 -6.41
N ASP A 197 2.13 0.17 -6.19
CA ASP A 197 1.81 -0.94 -7.11
C ASP A 197 0.39 -1.52 -6.92
N GLU A 198 -0.39 -0.97 -5.99
CA GLU A 198 -1.73 -1.45 -5.63
C GLU A 198 -2.78 -0.33 -5.82
N PRO A 199 -4.07 -0.68 -5.93
CA PRO A 199 -5.15 0.30 -5.95
C PRO A 199 -5.18 1.17 -4.69
N LEU A 200 -5.79 2.36 -4.81
CA LEU A 200 -5.96 3.27 -3.68
C LEU A 200 -6.72 2.61 -2.52
N ALA A 201 -6.25 2.87 -1.31
CA ALA A 201 -6.96 2.47 -0.11
C ALA A 201 -8.33 3.17 -0.03
N PRO A 202 -9.37 2.55 0.56
CA PRO A 202 -10.69 3.15 0.67
C PRO A 202 -10.68 4.55 1.32
N GLU A 203 -9.78 4.80 2.27
CA GLU A 203 -9.65 6.07 2.97
C GLU A 203 -9.19 7.23 2.07
N THR A 204 -8.40 6.95 1.03
CA THR A 204 -7.95 7.97 0.07
C THR A 204 -9.12 8.60 -0.70
N ASN A 205 -10.22 7.86 -0.87
CA ASN A 205 -11.42 8.38 -1.52
C ASN A 205 -12.05 9.57 -0.78
N LEU A 206 -11.75 9.75 0.51
CA LEU A 206 -12.25 10.88 1.31
C LEU A 206 -11.59 12.22 0.95
N MET A 207 -10.47 12.19 0.23
CA MET A 207 -9.66 13.37 -0.14
C MET A 207 -9.21 13.35 -1.60
N LYS A 208 -9.93 12.59 -2.44
CA LYS A 208 -9.53 12.31 -3.82
C LYS A 208 -9.44 13.57 -4.68
N GLU A 209 -10.39 14.49 -4.54
CA GLU A 209 -10.45 15.72 -5.34
C GLU A 209 -9.32 16.69 -4.98
N GLU A 210 -9.05 16.82 -3.68
CA GLU A 210 -8.01 17.64 -3.08
C GLU A 210 -6.63 17.12 -3.51
N LEU A 211 -6.41 15.81 -3.44
CA LEU A 211 -5.20 15.16 -3.94
C LEU A 211 -5.03 15.40 -5.45
N ALA A 212 -6.06 15.17 -6.26
CA ALA A 212 -5.98 15.39 -7.71
C ALA A 212 -5.65 16.85 -8.06
N LYS A 213 -6.24 17.81 -7.31
CA LYS A 213 -5.99 19.24 -7.47
C LYS A 213 -4.54 19.62 -7.18
N VAL A 214 -3.95 19.13 -6.09
CA VAL A 214 -2.55 19.48 -5.73
C VAL A 214 -1.53 18.77 -6.64
N ASN A 215 -1.80 17.53 -7.07
CA ASN A 215 -0.94 16.82 -8.03
C ASN A 215 -0.83 17.57 -9.35
N ARG A 216 -1.95 18.13 -9.85
CA ARG A 216 -1.96 18.96 -11.06
C ARG A 216 -1.09 20.22 -10.95
N ARG A 217 -0.77 20.67 -9.74
CA ARG A 217 0.01 21.88 -9.44
C ARG A 217 1.45 21.57 -9.00
N GLY A 218 1.93 20.35 -9.25
CA GLY A 218 3.31 19.94 -8.95
C GLY A 218 3.57 19.51 -7.51
N ILE A 219 2.53 19.14 -6.76
CA ILE A 219 2.62 18.49 -5.44
C ILE A 219 2.34 17.00 -5.63
N LEU A 220 3.39 16.24 -5.93
CA LEU A 220 3.30 14.86 -6.43
C LEU A 220 3.20 13.88 -5.27
N THR A 221 1.97 13.60 -4.85
CA THR A 221 1.68 12.83 -3.63
C THR A 221 1.93 11.34 -3.81
N ILE A 222 2.63 10.73 -2.86
CA ILE A 222 2.93 9.28 -2.86
C ILE A 222 2.30 8.55 -1.66
N ASN A 223 1.89 9.28 -0.62
CA ASN A 223 1.26 8.73 0.57
C ASN A 223 0.39 9.79 1.28
N SER A 224 -0.72 9.36 1.88
CA SER A 224 -1.69 10.24 2.55
C SER A 224 -2.61 9.46 3.48
N GLN A 225 -3.06 10.07 4.57
CA GLN A 225 -4.21 9.58 5.35
C GLN A 225 -5.06 10.77 5.89
N PRO A 226 -6.39 10.62 5.99
CA PRO A 226 -7.27 11.63 6.57
C PRO A 226 -7.05 11.75 8.09
N ASN A 227 -7.50 12.88 8.67
CA ASN A 227 -7.69 12.92 10.12
C ASN A 227 -8.99 12.21 10.50
N ILE A 228 -8.94 11.44 11.59
CA ILE A 228 -10.07 10.70 12.13
C ILE A 228 -10.16 10.97 13.62
N ASN A 229 -11.30 11.47 14.07
CA ASN A 229 -11.55 11.79 15.47
C ASN A 229 -12.49 10.76 16.10
N GLY A 230 -11.95 9.61 16.52
CA GLY A 230 -12.67 8.64 17.34
C GLY A 230 -13.80 7.91 16.62
N LYS A 231 -13.53 7.36 15.43
CA LYS A 231 -14.51 6.49 14.75
C LYS A 231 -14.56 5.11 15.40
N PRO A 232 -15.69 4.36 15.31
CA PRO A 232 -15.75 2.98 15.78
C PRO A 232 -14.63 2.13 15.15
N SER A 233 -14.02 1.22 15.92
CA SER A 233 -13.00 0.30 15.41
C SER A 233 -13.52 -0.65 14.33
N THR A 234 -14.84 -0.75 14.18
CA THR A 234 -15.54 -1.51 13.14
C THR A 234 -15.90 -0.69 11.91
N ASP A 235 -15.47 0.58 11.81
CA ASP A 235 -15.72 1.41 10.62
C ASP A 235 -15.18 0.70 9.35
N PRO A 236 -15.94 0.60 8.26
CA PRO A 236 -15.55 -0.18 7.09
C PRO A 236 -14.39 0.43 6.29
N ILE A 237 -14.11 1.72 6.48
CA ILE A 237 -13.08 2.45 5.73
C ILE A 237 -11.76 2.45 6.53
N VAL A 238 -11.83 2.88 7.79
CA VAL A 238 -10.64 3.12 8.63
C VAL A 238 -10.54 2.20 9.85
N GLY A 239 -11.50 1.32 10.06
CA GLY A 239 -11.56 0.44 11.23
C GLY A 239 -10.48 -0.65 11.21
N TRP A 240 -9.93 -0.91 12.41
CA TRP A 240 -8.99 -1.98 12.71
C TRP A 240 -9.01 -2.31 14.21
N GLY A 241 -8.47 -3.47 14.56
CA GLY A 241 -8.32 -3.92 15.95
C GLY A 241 -9.57 -4.57 16.55
N PRO A 242 -9.60 -4.75 17.88
CA PRO A 242 -10.74 -5.33 18.60
C PRO A 242 -12.05 -4.54 18.44
N ASP A 243 -13.17 -5.23 18.61
CA ASP A 243 -14.51 -4.63 18.59
C ASP A 243 -14.76 -3.69 19.78
N GLY A 244 -15.70 -2.76 19.60
CA GLY A 244 -16.14 -1.82 20.65
C GLY A 244 -15.11 -0.74 21.01
N GLY A 245 -14.07 -0.57 20.20
CA GLY A 245 -13.06 0.46 20.39
C GLY A 245 -13.27 1.70 19.52
N TYR A 246 -12.32 2.63 19.62
CA TYR A 246 -12.27 3.85 18.84
C TYR A 246 -10.89 4.03 18.20
N VAL A 247 -10.87 4.40 16.92
CA VAL A 247 -9.65 4.64 16.14
C VAL A 247 -9.49 6.12 15.82
N PHE A 248 -8.25 6.56 15.78
CA PHE A 248 -7.86 7.96 15.59
C PHE A 248 -6.72 8.06 14.59
N GLN A 249 -6.72 9.14 13.80
CA GLN A 249 -5.67 9.46 12.83
C GLN A 249 -5.39 10.97 12.83
N LYS A 250 -4.12 11.36 12.75
CA LYS A 250 -3.70 12.70 12.32
C LYS A 250 -3.66 12.74 10.79
N ALA A 251 -3.99 13.89 10.20
CA ALA A 251 -3.86 14.05 8.76
C ALA A 251 -2.37 14.02 8.36
N TYR A 252 -2.06 13.29 7.30
CA TYR A 252 -0.71 13.11 6.78
C TYR A 252 -0.69 13.34 5.27
N LEU A 253 0.38 13.98 4.79
CA LEU A 253 0.64 14.13 3.37
C LEU A 253 2.13 13.99 3.07
N GLU A 254 2.46 13.18 2.08
CA GLU A 254 3.83 12.99 1.61
C GLU A 254 3.91 13.12 0.10
N PHE A 255 4.85 13.94 -0.39
CA PHE A 255 4.92 14.29 -1.80
C PHE A 255 6.31 14.73 -2.26
N PHE A 256 6.56 14.61 -3.56
CA PHE A 256 7.67 15.28 -4.24
C PHE A 256 7.25 16.65 -4.76
N THR A 257 8.13 17.64 -4.66
CA THR A 257 7.90 18.96 -5.28
C THR A 257 9.20 19.70 -5.61
N SER A 258 9.10 20.73 -6.44
CA SER A 258 10.23 21.52 -6.91
C SER A 258 10.89 22.35 -5.80
N SER A 259 12.13 22.80 -6.07
CA SER A 259 12.88 23.62 -5.12
C SER A 259 12.21 24.98 -4.85
N GLU A 260 11.54 25.53 -5.86
CA GLU A 260 10.79 26.78 -5.82
C GLU A 260 9.60 26.64 -4.85
N ASN A 261 8.84 25.55 -4.99
CA ASN A 261 7.73 25.24 -4.10
C ASN A 261 8.20 25.07 -2.66
N VAL A 262 9.34 24.40 -2.43
CA VAL A 262 9.91 24.24 -1.09
C VAL A 262 10.29 25.59 -0.45
N ARG A 263 10.89 26.51 -1.19
CA ARG A 263 11.24 27.85 -0.64
C ARG A 263 10.00 28.62 -0.20
N ALA A 264 8.93 28.58 -1.00
CA ALA A 264 7.65 29.17 -0.63
C ALA A 264 7.02 28.45 0.58
N LEU A 265 7.03 27.11 0.57
CA LEU A 265 6.47 26.28 1.63
C LEU A 265 7.14 26.56 2.98
N GLN A 266 8.47 26.65 3.02
CA GLN A 266 9.22 26.99 4.23
C GLN A 266 8.85 28.35 4.81
N THR A 267 8.48 29.31 3.95
CA THR A 267 8.02 30.64 4.40
C THR A 267 6.62 30.54 5.01
N VAL A 268 5.73 29.82 4.36
CA VAL A 268 4.35 29.60 4.81
C VAL A 268 4.29 28.80 6.10
N LEU A 269 5.07 27.73 6.24
CA LEU A 269 5.09 26.86 7.42
C LEU A 269 5.41 27.61 8.72
N LYS A 270 6.13 28.74 8.65
CA LYS A 270 6.38 29.60 9.82
C LYS A 270 5.08 30.13 10.45
N ASN A 271 4.03 30.32 9.65
CA ASN A 271 2.72 30.80 10.12
C ASN A 271 1.90 29.70 10.81
N TYR A 272 2.25 28.42 10.59
CA TYR A 272 1.56 27.26 11.17
C TYR A 272 2.19 26.77 12.48
N GLY A 273 3.35 27.33 12.87
CA GLY A 273 3.98 27.09 14.17
C GLY A 273 4.18 25.61 14.49
N GLN A 274 3.67 25.18 15.64
CA GLN A 274 3.75 23.79 16.12
C GLN A 274 2.56 22.92 15.68
N ARG A 275 1.55 23.50 15.01
CA ARG A 275 0.40 22.72 14.54
C ARG A 275 0.81 21.72 13.48
N VAL A 276 1.68 22.13 12.56
CA VAL A 276 2.17 21.28 11.47
C VAL A 276 3.59 20.81 11.76
N ASN A 277 3.79 19.49 11.86
CA ASN A 277 5.14 18.93 11.76
C ASN A 277 5.51 18.70 10.31
N TYR A 278 6.75 19.03 9.95
CA TYR A 278 7.27 18.85 8.60
C TYR A 278 8.67 18.26 8.60
N HIS A 279 9.00 17.53 7.54
CA HIS A 279 10.36 17.13 7.21
C HIS A 279 10.53 17.19 5.69
N ILE A 280 11.51 17.98 5.24
CA ILE A 280 11.82 18.22 3.84
C ILE A 280 13.25 17.71 3.59
N VAL A 281 13.48 16.94 2.52
CA VAL A 281 14.80 16.41 2.18
C VAL A 281 15.00 16.22 0.68
N ASN A 282 16.19 16.48 0.18
CA ASN A 282 16.56 16.17 -1.22
C ASN A 282 17.37 14.87 -1.34
N VAL A 283 17.64 14.44 -2.57
CA VAL A 283 18.42 13.22 -2.83
C VAL A 283 19.81 13.24 -2.17
N LYS A 284 20.44 14.42 -2.11
CA LYS A 284 21.76 14.65 -1.50
C LYS A 284 21.76 14.48 0.02
N GLY A 285 20.58 14.41 0.64
CA GLY A 285 20.40 14.26 2.08
C GLY A 285 20.37 15.57 2.86
N GLU A 286 20.34 16.72 2.18
CA GLU A 286 20.13 18.01 2.82
C GLU A 286 18.68 18.08 3.30
N ASN A 287 18.47 18.19 4.61
CA ASN A 287 17.14 18.14 5.19
C ASN A 287 16.87 19.28 6.19
N ILE A 288 15.58 19.54 6.40
CA ILE A 288 15.09 20.42 7.46
C ILE A 288 13.82 19.81 8.06
N THR A 289 13.71 19.87 9.38
CA THR A 289 12.52 19.40 10.12
C THR A 289 12.31 20.23 11.38
N ASN A 290 11.07 20.33 11.82
CA ASN A 290 10.71 20.87 13.14
C ASN A 290 10.36 19.77 14.17
N ALA A 291 10.68 18.51 13.89
CA ALA A 291 10.47 17.41 14.82
C ALA A 291 11.26 17.63 16.13
N HIS A 292 10.57 17.67 17.25
CA HIS A 292 11.16 17.92 18.56
C HIS A 292 12.16 16.82 18.91
N GLU A 293 13.43 17.18 19.14
CA GLU A 293 14.52 16.25 19.50
C GLU A 293 14.67 15.04 18.56
N MET A 294 14.26 15.17 17.28
CA MET A 294 14.24 14.06 16.33
C MET A 294 13.39 12.86 16.79
N GLN A 295 12.40 13.08 17.66
CA GLN A 295 11.54 12.03 18.18
C GLN A 295 10.40 11.68 17.19
N PRO A 296 9.92 10.42 17.18
CA PRO A 296 8.78 10.00 16.37
C PRO A 296 7.46 10.64 16.85
N ASN A 297 6.58 10.95 15.89
CA ASN A 297 5.21 11.42 16.14
C ASN A 297 4.20 10.31 15.83
N ALA A 298 3.36 9.94 16.79
CA ALA A 298 2.27 8.97 16.56
C ALA A 298 1.16 9.62 15.71
N VAL A 299 0.78 8.96 14.62
CA VAL A 299 -0.22 9.47 13.66
C VAL A 299 -1.45 8.58 13.50
N THR A 300 -1.41 7.33 13.99
CA THR A 300 -2.58 6.45 14.06
C THR A 300 -2.56 5.68 15.36
N TRP A 301 -3.68 5.69 16.10
CA TRP A 301 -3.82 4.95 17.36
C TRP A 301 -5.26 4.50 17.60
N GLY A 302 -5.43 3.55 18.50
CA GLY A 302 -6.72 2.97 18.88
C GLY A 302 -6.82 2.74 20.37
N ILE A 303 -8.01 2.96 20.91
CA ILE A 303 -8.38 2.71 22.30
C ILE A 303 -9.46 1.63 22.30
N PHE A 304 -9.22 0.55 23.05
CA PHE A 304 -10.07 -0.64 23.02
C PHE A 304 -10.52 -1.04 24.44
N PRO A 305 -11.76 -1.53 24.63
CA PRO A 305 -12.24 -1.95 25.94
C PRO A 305 -11.36 -3.02 26.57
N GLY A 306 -10.95 -2.80 27.83
CA GLY A 306 -10.16 -3.75 28.60
C GLY A 306 -8.73 -3.98 28.09
N ARG A 307 -8.16 -3.04 27.31
CA ARG A 307 -6.79 -3.12 26.78
C ARG A 307 -6.08 -1.77 26.87
N GLU A 308 -4.75 -1.82 26.82
CA GLU A 308 -3.92 -0.62 26.66
C GLU A 308 -4.06 -0.04 25.23
N ILE A 309 -3.55 1.19 25.07
CA ILE A 309 -3.56 1.91 23.78
C ILE A 309 -2.62 1.20 22.80
N ILE A 310 -3.04 1.07 21.55
CA ILE A 310 -2.21 0.60 20.44
C ILE A 310 -1.97 1.77 19.50
N GLN A 311 -0.72 2.06 19.15
CA GLN A 311 -0.36 3.17 18.25
C GLN A 311 0.53 2.67 17.10
N PRO A 312 -0.06 2.01 16.09
CA PRO A 312 0.68 1.18 15.14
C PRO A 312 1.41 1.94 14.04
N THR A 313 1.21 3.26 13.94
CA THR A 313 1.78 4.08 12.86
C THR A 313 2.38 5.36 13.41
N VAL A 314 3.64 5.61 13.06
CA VAL A 314 4.39 6.82 13.43
C VAL A 314 5.01 7.50 12.21
N VAL A 315 5.34 8.78 12.36
CA VAL A 315 6.24 9.53 11.48
C VAL A 315 7.54 9.73 12.24
N ASP A 316 8.61 9.08 11.79
CA ASP A 316 9.93 9.12 12.44
C ASP A 316 10.97 9.81 11.55
N PRO A 317 11.57 10.93 11.98
CA PRO A 317 12.56 11.66 11.20
C PRO A 317 13.79 10.82 10.83
N VAL A 318 14.21 9.89 11.68
CA VAL A 318 15.38 9.04 11.41
C VAL A 318 15.05 8.02 10.32
N SER A 319 13.93 7.29 10.46
CA SER A 319 13.44 6.35 9.44
C SER A 319 13.20 7.03 8.09
N PHE A 320 12.74 8.29 8.08
CA PHE A 320 12.53 9.05 6.85
C PHE A 320 13.81 9.23 6.02
N MET A 321 14.96 9.38 6.69
CA MET A 321 16.26 9.50 6.01
C MET A 321 16.70 8.21 5.32
N TYR A 322 16.24 7.04 5.79
CA TYR A 322 16.46 5.76 5.11
C TYR A 322 15.43 5.50 4.01
N TRP A 323 14.19 5.95 4.22
CA TRP A 323 13.13 5.85 3.24
C TRP A 323 13.43 6.69 1.99
N LYS A 324 13.93 7.92 2.15
CA LYS A 324 14.20 8.80 1.01
C LYS A 324 15.08 8.15 -0.07
N ASP A 325 16.05 7.32 0.32
CA ASP A 325 16.97 6.70 -0.63
C ASP A 325 16.21 5.76 -1.57
N GLU A 326 15.25 5.00 -1.02
CA GLU A 326 14.36 4.16 -1.82
C GLU A 326 13.39 5.02 -2.63
N ALA A 327 12.78 6.03 -2.01
CA ALA A 327 11.79 6.88 -2.66
C ALA A 327 12.39 7.60 -3.88
N PHE A 328 13.62 8.11 -3.78
CA PHE A 328 14.35 8.71 -4.89
C PHE A 328 14.79 7.65 -5.92
N ALA A 329 15.35 6.52 -5.49
CA ALA A 329 15.78 5.45 -6.41
C ALA A 329 14.64 4.95 -7.33
N LEU A 330 13.40 4.94 -6.85
CA LEU A 330 12.22 4.54 -7.63
C LEU A 330 11.96 5.42 -8.86
N TRP A 331 12.31 6.71 -8.83
CA TRP A 331 12.24 7.58 -10.02
C TRP A 331 13.07 7.02 -11.17
N ILE A 332 14.28 6.54 -10.86
CA ILE A 332 15.22 6.06 -11.87
C ILE A 332 14.91 4.61 -12.24
N GLU A 333 14.81 3.74 -11.25
CA GLU A 333 14.72 2.29 -11.44
C GLU A 333 13.41 1.84 -12.08
N GLN A 334 12.29 2.49 -11.76
CA GLN A 334 10.99 2.13 -12.34
C GLN A 334 10.58 3.01 -13.51
N TRP A 335 10.83 4.32 -13.44
CA TRP A 335 10.27 5.26 -14.42
C TRP A 335 11.31 5.68 -15.47
N ALA A 336 12.46 6.22 -15.07
CA ALA A 336 13.43 6.75 -16.03
C ALA A 336 14.01 5.67 -16.95
N LYS A 337 14.28 4.46 -16.42
CA LYS A 337 14.75 3.31 -17.21
C LYS A 337 13.72 2.78 -18.22
N LEU A 338 12.50 3.30 -18.25
CA LEU A 338 11.55 3.08 -19.34
C LEU A 338 11.92 3.85 -20.61
N TYR A 339 12.93 4.72 -20.58
CA TYR A 339 13.33 5.50 -21.74
C TYR A 339 14.83 5.34 -21.99
N GLU A 340 15.22 5.49 -23.26
CA GLU A 340 16.61 5.46 -23.70
C GLU A 340 17.43 6.54 -22.97
N GLU A 341 18.72 6.28 -22.75
CA GLU A 341 19.61 7.11 -21.92
C GLU A 341 19.68 8.58 -22.36
N GLU A 342 19.68 8.82 -23.67
CA GLU A 342 19.80 10.15 -24.25
C GLU A 342 18.44 10.79 -24.60
N SER A 343 17.33 10.16 -24.22
CA SER A 343 16.00 10.65 -24.57
C SER A 343 15.58 11.88 -23.73
N PRO A 344 14.82 12.82 -24.30
CA PRO A 344 14.24 13.94 -23.54
C PRO A 344 13.41 13.48 -22.33
N SER A 345 12.65 12.39 -22.48
CA SER A 345 11.84 11.81 -21.39
C SER A 345 12.68 11.42 -20.18
N ARG A 346 13.85 10.78 -20.42
CA ARG A 346 14.77 10.40 -19.35
C ARG A 346 15.40 11.62 -18.69
N MET A 347 15.75 12.64 -19.46
CA MET A 347 16.31 13.89 -18.92
C MET A 347 15.34 14.60 -17.97
N ILE A 348 14.04 14.61 -18.27
CA ILE A 348 13.01 15.21 -17.39
C ILE A 348 12.96 14.47 -16.04
N LEU A 349 12.88 13.14 -16.07
CA LEU A 349 12.81 12.35 -14.84
C LEU A 349 14.11 12.43 -14.03
N GLN A 350 15.25 12.46 -14.70
CA GLN A 350 16.55 12.68 -14.06
C GLN A 350 16.63 14.06 -13.40
N TYR A 351 16.16 15.10 -14.09
CA TYR A 351 16.08 16.45 -13.54
C TYR A 351 15.20 16.50 -12.27
N MET A 352 14.02 15.87 -12.31
CA MET A 352 13.13 15.80 -11.14
C MET A 352 13.80 15.06 -9.99
N HIS A 353 14.40 13.89 -10.25
CA HIS A 353 15.17 13.13 -9.25
C HIS A 353 16.27 13.97 -8.59
N ASP A 354 17.03 14.74 -9.38
CA ASP A 354 18.20 15.47 -8.88
C ASP A 354 17.87 16.79 -8.17
N ASN A 355 16.70 17.39 -8.46
CA ASN A 355 16.37 18.75 -8.02
C ASN A 355 15.11 18.86 -7.15
N TYR A 356 14.24 17.85 -7.14
CA TYR A 356 13.04 17.86 -6.29
C TYR A 356 13.38 17.47 -4.85
N TYR A 357 12.47 17.84 -3.95
CA TYR A 357 12.49 17.45 -2.56
C TYR A 357 11.35 16.50 -2.26
N LEU A 358 11.62 15.53 -1.39
CA LEU A 358 10.60 14.74 -0.72
C LEU A 358 10.19 15.47 0.57
N VAL A 359 8.89 15.63 0.76
CA VAL A 359 8.30 16.36 1.88
C VAL A 359 7.26 15.48 2.55
N ASN A 360 7.29 15.40 3.89
CA ASN A 360 6.14 14.92 4.67
C ASN A 360 5.61 16.00 5.61
N LEU A 361 4.29 16.06 5.76
CA LEU A 361 3.55 17.00 6.61
C LEU A 361 2.55 16.24 7.49
N VAL A 362 2.42 16.64 8.76
CA VAL A 362 1.44 16.12 9.72
C VAL A 362 0.68 17.28 10.34
N ASP A 363 -0.65 17.27 10.30
CA ASP A 363 -1.49 18.17 11.11
C ASP A 363 -1.75 17.52 12.48
N ASN A 364 -1.25 18.13 13.54
CA ASN A 364 -1.39 17.59 14.90
C ASN A 364 -2.81 17.74 15.47
N ASP A 365 -3.60 18.70 14.98
CA ASP A 365 -4.93 19.00 15.51
C ASP A 365 -6.00 18.10 14.88
N PHE A 366 -5.89 16.79 15.10
CA PHE A 366 -6.83 15.78 14.59
C PHE A 366 -8.33 16.02 14.89
N PRO A 367 -8.74 16.75 15.97
CA PRO A 367 -10.16 17.07 16.18
C PRO A 367 -10.73 18.13 15.23
N LEU A 368 -9.88 18.91 14.56
CA LEU A 368 -10.26 19.99 13.65
C LEU A 368 -10.18 19.53 12.18
N ASP A 369 -10.74 20.33 11.27
CA ASP A 369 -10.51 20.13 9.85
C ASP A 369 -9.01 20.28 9.52
N SER A 370 -8.52 19.39 8.65
CA SER A 370 -7.11 19.36 8.24
C SER A 370 -6.70 20.70 7.60
N CYS A 371 -5.66 21.32 8.15
CA CYS A 371 -5.09 22.54 7.59
C CYS A 371 -4.10 22.30 6.44
N LEU A 372 -3.74 21.05 6.14
CA LEU A 372 -2.71 20.73 5.14
C LEU A 372 -3.05 21.26 3.75
N TRP A 373 -4.33 21.28 3.38
CA TRP A 373 -4.77 21.85 2.11
C TRP A 373 -4.57 23.37 2.05
N GLN A 374 -4.86 24.07 3.15
CA GLN A 374 -4.63 25.51 3.23
C GLN A 374 -3.14 25.86 3.19
N VAL A 375 -2.27 25.05 3.82
CA VAL A 375 -0.82 25.22 3.75
C VAL A 375 -0.34 25.23 2.28
N LEU A 376 -0.86 24.32 1.46
CA LEU A 376 -0.50 24.23 0.04
C LEU A 376 -1.09 25.37 -0.79
N GLU A 377 -2.30 25.83 -0.47
CA GLU A 377 -2.88 27.01 -1.13
C GLU A 377 -2.10 28.29 -0.81
N ASP A 378 -1.73 28.51 0.45
CA ASP A 378 -0.92 29.65 0.87
C ASP A 378 0.46 29.66 0.19
N MET A 379 1.08 28.48 0.06
CA MET A 379 2.34 28.31 -0.66
C MET A 379 2.20 28.73 -2.13
N HIS A 380 1.13 28.29 -2.80
CA HIS A 380 0.91 28.67 -4.19
C HIS A 380 0.51 30.13 -4.37
N THR A 381 -0.23 30.72 -3.43
CA THR A 381 -0.51 32.16 -3.42
C THR A 381 0.78 32.95 -3.34
N LEU A 382 1.73 32.54 -2.47
CA LEU A 382 3.03 33.19 -2.34
C LEU A 382 3.88 33.09 -3.61
N LEU A 383 3.78 32.00 -4.38
CA LEU A 383 4.50 31.84 -5.66
C LEU A 383 3.96 32.72 -6.79
N ASN A 384 2.70 33.13 -6.70
CA ASN A 384 2.04 34.00 -7.67
C ASN A 384 2.14 35.50 -7.32
N CYS A 385 2.69 35.82 -6.14
CA CYS A 385 2.96 37.18 -5.67
C CYS A 385 4.42 37.55 -5.96
#